data_AF-A0A657IVJ5-F1
#
_entry.id   AF-A0A657IVJ5-F1
#
_cell.length_a   1.000
_cell.length_b   1.000
_cell.length_c   1.000
_cell.angle_alpha   90.00
_cell.angle_beta   90.00
_cell.angle_gamma   90.00
#
_symmetry.space_group_name_H-M   'P 1'
#
loop_
_entity.id
_entity.type
_entity.pdbx_description
1 polymer ?
#
loop_
_entity_poly.entity_id
_entity_poly.type
_entity_poly.pdbx_seq_one_letter_code
_entity_poly.pdbx_strand_id
1 'polypeptide(L)'
;MVRRLTERGVVVSADTLHPDTAEAALQAGAGIVNDVSGARLGEEMIELIARTGAPYILTHARGDSATMDSLARYADPVAEVRAELLGLRSGCWTAGWTPRRSCWIRAWASPRAGIRTGGCWRGSTP
;
A
#
# COMPACT_ATOMS: atom_id res chain seq x y z
N MET A 1 9.71 -20.27 0.36
CA MET A 1 9.81 -19.63 1.69
C MET A 1 8.43 -19.30 2.24
N VAL A 2 7.65 -18.43 1.58
CA VAL A 2 6.31 -17.98 2.04
C VAL A 2 5.43 -19.13 2.55
N ARG A 3 5.20 -20.16 1.72
CA ARG A 3 4.39 -21.34 2.08
C ARG A 3 4.82 -22.01 3.40
N ARG A 4 6.13 -22.17 3.63
CA ARG A 4 6.64 -22.80 4.87
C ARG A 4 6.40 -21.94 6.11
N LEU A 5 6.36 -20.62 5.96
CA LEU A 5 6.08 -19.69 7.06
C LEU A 5 4.59 -19.67 7.38
N THR A 6 3.75 -19.63 6.35
CA THR A 6 2.30 -19.57 6.48
C THR A 6 1.73 -20.88 7.03
N GLU A 7 2.26 -22.03 6.63
CA GLU A 7 1.96 -23.35 7.23
C GLU A 7 2.29 -23.44 8.73
N ARG A 8 3.20 -22.59 9.22
CA ARG A 8 3.55 -22.47 10.65
C ARG A 8 2.72 -21.42 11.39
N GLY A 9 1.69 -20.86 10.75
CA GLY A 9 0.81 -19.84 11.32
C GLY A 9 1.41 -18.43 11.33
N VAL A 10 2.51 -18.18 10.63
CA VAL A 10 3.10 -16.83 10.53
C VAL A 10 2.34 -16.01 9.50
N VAL A 11 1.89 -14.82 9.89
CA VAL A 11 1.31 -13.85 8.96
C VAL A 11 2.43 -13.25 8.10
N VAL A 12 2.33 -13.42 6.78
CA VAL A 12 3.30 -12.91 5.81
C VAL A 12 2.68 -11.74 5.03
N SER A 13 3.42 -10.63 4.99
CA SER A 13 3.19 -9.51 4.07
C SER A 13 4.14 -9.63 2.88
N ALA A 14 3.62 -9.49 1.66
CA ALA A 14 4.41 -9.49 0.44
C ALA A 14 4.73 -8.05 0.02
N ASP A 15 5.96 -7.61 0.22
CA ASP A 15 6.44 -6.29 -0.19
C ASP A 15 6.85 -6.32 -1.66
N THR A 16 6.02 -5.78 -2.56
CA THR A 16 6.26 -5.84 -4.00
C THR A 16 5.52 -4.74 -4.75
N LEU A 17 6.07 -4.31 -5.88
CA LEU A 17 5.38 -3.47 -6.87
C LEU A 17 4.88 -4.28 -8.09
N HIS A 18 5.28 -5.55 -8.19
CA HIS A 18 4.95 -6.43 -9.32
C HIS A 18 3.71 -7.29 -8.99
N PRO A 19 2.65 -7.24 -9.82
CA PRO A 19 1.43 -8.04 -9.65
C PRO A 19 1.70 -9.55 -9.62
N ASP A 20 2.53 -10.07 -10.52
CA ASP A 20 2.84 -11.51 -10.58
C ASP A 20 3.47 -12.02 -9.27
N THR A 21 4.33 -11.20 -8.66
CA THR A 21 4.95 -11.55 -7.37
C THR A 21 3.93 -11.50 -6.24
N ALA A 22 3.02 -10.53 -6.24
CA ALA A 22 1.93 -10.45 -5.27
C ALA A 22 1.01 -11.67 -5.39
N GLU A 23 0.61 -12.03 -6.60
CA GLU A 23 -0.27 -13.19 -6.86
C GLU A 23 0.39 -14.50 -6.41
N ALA A 24 1.66 -14.73 -6.78
CA ALA A 24 2.41 -15.90 -6.34
C ALA A 24 2.54 -15.96 -4.81
N ALA A 25 2.73 -14.82 -4.13
CA ALA A 25 2.80 -14.77 -2.68
C ALA A 25 1.44 -15.09 -2.03
N LEU A 26 0.34 -14.55 -2.57
CA LEU A 26 -1.03 -14.86 -2.12
C LEU A 26 -1.35 -16.34 -2.29
N GLN A 27 -1.00 -16.93 -3.44
CA GLN A 27 -1.14 -18.38 -3.69
C GLN A 27 -0.30 -19.24 -2.74
N ALA A 28 0.82 -18.70 -2.23
CA ALA A 28 1.64 -19.34 -1.21
C ALA A 28 1.13 -19.10 0.23
N GLY A 29 0.03 -18.37 0.40
CA GLY A 29 -0.63 -18.11 1.69
C GLY A 29 -0.26 -16.79 2.36
N ALA A 30 0.39 -15.86 1.65
CA ALA A 30 0.57 -14.50 2.18
C ALA A 30 -0.79 -13.88 2.53
N GLY A 31 -0.86 -13.20 3.66
CA GLY A 31 -2.11 -12.61 4.15
C GLY A 31 -2.29 -11.15 3.78
N ILE A 32 -1.23 -10.49 3.30
CA ILE A 32 -1.20 -9.05 3.00
C ILE A 32 -0.33 -8.80 1.78
N VAL A 33 -0.77 -7.91 0.88
CA VAL A 33 0.07 -7.31 -0.16
C VAL A 33 0.48 -5.92 0.29
N ASN A 34 1.77 -5.62 0.33
CA ASN A 34 2.31 -4.32 0.65
C ASN A 34 2.95 -3.71 -0.58
N ASP A 35 2.23 -2.80 -1.20
CA ASP A 35 2.67 -2.16 -2.43
C ASP A 35 3.69 -1.08 -2.15
N VAL A 36 4.90 -1.24 -2.67
CA VAL A 36 6.03 -0.32 -2.51
C VAL A 36 6.23 0.59 -3.72
N SER A 37 5.28 0.63 -4.66
CA SER A 37 5.33 1.45 -5.88
C SER A 37 5.39 2.96 -5.64
N GLY A 38 4.99 3.44 -4.46
CA GLY A 38 5.08 4.85 -4.09
C GLY A 38 4.13 5.73 -4.88
N ALA A 39 2.83 5.66 -4.55
CA ALA A 39 1.72 6.33 -5.25
C ALA A 39 1.52 5.91 -6.74
N ARG A 40 2.33 5.01 -7.28
CA ARG A 40 2.20 4.48 -8.65
C ARG A 40 1.46 3.15 -8.66
N LEU A 41 0.19 3.18 -8.31
CA LEU A 41 -0.69 2.03 -8.45
C LEU A 41 -0.80 1.65 -9.94
N GLY A 42 -0.29 0.47 -10.30
CA GLY A 42 -0.51 -0.13 -11.61
C GLY A 42 -1.91 -0.71 -11.72
N GLU A 43 -2.51 -0.61 -12.91
CA GLU A 43 -3.85 -1.16 -13.21
C GLU A 43 -3.95 -2.66 -12.88
N GLU A 44 -2.94 -3.44 -13.29
CA GLU A 44 -2.85 -4.87 -12.99
C GLU A 44 -2.84 -5.19 -11.48
N MET A 45 -2.19 -4.35 -10.66
CA MET A 45 -2.19 -4.52 -9.20
C MET A 45 -3.58 -4.24 -8.63
N ILE A 46 -4.26 -3.21 -9.14
CA ILE A 46 -5.63 -2.87 -8.75
C ILE A 46 -6.59 -4.02 -9.10
N GLU A 47 -6.47 -4.59 -10.30
CA GLU A 47 -7.28 -5.74 -10.71
C GLU A 47 -7.02 -6.97 -9.84
N LEU A 48 -5.76 -7.25 -9.53
CA LEU A 48 -5.37 -8.37 -8.65
C LEU A 48 -6.02 -8.22 -7.27
N ILE A 49 -5.96 -7.04 -6.64
CA ILE A 49 -6.52 -6.84 -5.30
C ILE A 49 -8.05 -6.85 -5.33
N ALA A 50 -8.68 -6.33 -6.39
CA ALA A 50 -10.13 -6.36 -6.56
C ALA A 50 -10.62 -7.81 -6.69
N ARG A 51 -9.92 -8.62 -7.50
CA ARG A 51 -10.23 -10.04 -7.71
C ARG A 51 -9.99 -10.89 -6.46
N THR A 52 -8.86 -10.69 -5.78
CA THR A 52 -8.46 -11.53 -4.63
C THR A 52 -9.11 -11.10 -3.32
N GLY A 53 -9.52 -9.84 -3.20
CA GLY A 53 -10.00 -9.26 -1.95
C GLY A 53 -8.93 -9.24 -0.85
N ALA A 54 -7.66 -9.40 -1.21
CA ALA A 54 -6.56 -9.45 -0.25
C ALA A 54 -6.43 -8.13 0.51
N PRO A 55 -6.08 -8.17 1.82
CA PRO A 55 -5.63 -6.99 2.54
C PRO A 55 -4.48 -6.31 1.80
N TYR A 56 -4.57 -4.99 1.66
CA TYR A 56 -3.64 -4.19 0.85
C TYR A 56 -3.08 -3.03 1.65
N ILE A 57 -1.75 -2.87 1.60
CA ILE A 57 -1.06 -1.69 2.11
C ILE A 57 -0.76 -0.75 0.96
N LEU A 58 -1.44 0.39 0.96
CA LEU A 58 -1.19 1.46 0.00
C LEU A 58 -0.04 2.32 0.50
N THR A 59 1.07 2.37 -0.26
CA THR A 59 2.22 3.20 0.09
C THR A 59 2.22 4.53 -0.64
N HIS A 60 2.37 5.61 0.13
CA HIS A 60 2.67 6.93 -0.39
C HIS A 60 4.18 7.17 -0.41
N ALA A 61 4.67 7.61 -1.57
CA ALA A 61 5.99 8.21 -1.75
C ALA A 61 5.92 9.15 -2.98
N ARG A 62 6.77 10.18 -3.01
CA ARG A 62 6.94 11.03 -4.20
C ARG A 62 8.26 10.67 -4.88
N GLY A 63 8.22 10.14 -6.09
CA GLY A 63 9.41 9.65 -6.78
C GLY A 63 9.79 8.21 -6.42
N ASP A 64 11.01 7.82 -6.76
CA ASP A 64 11.58 6.49 -6.48
C ASP A 64 12.58 6.53 -5.32
N SER A 65 13.20 5.40 -4.98
CA SER A 65 14.19 5.33 -3.89
C SER A 65 15.39 6.26 -4.06
N ALA A 66 15.72 6.66 -5.30
CA ALA A 66 16.82 7.58 -5.58
C ALA A 66 16.40 9.06 -5.44
N THR A 67 15.13 9.37 -5.69
CA THR A 67 14.61 10.75 -5.78
C THR A 67 13.67 11.15 -4.65
N MET A 68 13.17 10.19 -3.86
CA MET A 68 12.14 10.45 -2.86
C MET A 68 12.54 11.47 -1.79
N ASP A 69 13.82 11.49 -1.43
CA ASP A 69 14.34 12.43 -0.45
C ASP A 69 14.37 13.88 -0.95
N SER A 70 14.64 14.09 -2.24
CA SER A 70 14.69 15.43 -2.81
C SER A 70 13.30 15.98 -3.10
N LEU A 71 12.34 15.09 -3.38
CA LEU A 71 10.94 15.38 -3.68
C LEU A 71 10.04 15.45 -2.43
N ALA A 72 10.54 15.04 -1.26
CA ALA A 72 9.87 15.15 0.04
C ALA A 72 9.80 16.60 0.57
N ARG A 73 9.31 17.54 -0.26
CA ARG A 73 9.07 18.94 0.07
C ARG A 73 7.57 19.16 0.24
N TYR A 74 7.14 19.48 1.45
CA TYR A 74 5.76 19.72 1.79
C TYR A 74 5.64 21.10 2.45
N ALA A 75 4.56 21.82 2.14
CA ALA A 75 4.13 23.00 2.88
C ALA A 75 3.35 22.57 4.14
N ASP A 76 2.46 21.56 3.99
CA ASP A 76 1.76 20.87 5.07
C ASP A 76 1.86 19.35 4.84
N PRO A 77 2.84 18.68 5.47
CA PRO A 77 3.06 17.25 5.28
C PRO A 77 1.84 16.39 5.59
N VAL A 78 1.00 16.77 6.55
CA VAL A 78 -0.17 15.96 6.94
C VAL A 78 -1.29 16.14 5.95
N ALA A 79 -1.62 17.39 5.60
CA ALA A 79 -2.71 17.68 4.67
C ALA A 79 -2.41 17.14 3.26
N GLU A 80 -1.19 17.35 2.76
CA GLU A 80 -0.77 16.92 1.43
C GLU A 80 -0.74 15.39 1.31
N VAL A 81 -0.08 14.70 2.25
CA VAL A 81 -0.01 13.23 2.23
C VAL A 81 -1.40 12.62 2.36
N ARG A 82 -2.27 13.17 3.21
CA ARG A 82 -3.66 12.73 3.32
C ARG A 82 -4.42 12.91 2.01
N ALA A 83 -4.29 14.05 1.34
CA ALA A 83 -4.97 14.32 0.08
C ALA A 83 -4.53 13.34 -1.02
N GLU A 84 -3.23 13.12 -1.15
CA GLU A 84 -2.65 12.18 -2.13
C GLU A 84 -3.14 10.74 -1.88
N LEU A 85 -3.10 10.29 -0.63
CA LEU A 85 -3.60 8.97 -0.24
C LEU A 85 -5.10 8.78 -0.51
N LEU A 86 -5.91 9.80 -0.25
CA LEU A 86 -7.34 9.76 -0.56
C LEU A 86 -7.60 9.69 -2.06
N GLY A 87 -6.77 10.35 -2.88
CA GLY A 87 -6.83 10.25 -4.35
C GLY A 87 -6.55 8.82 -4.82
N LEU A 88 -5.45 8.23 -4.35
CA LEU A 88 -5.07 6.85 -4.68
C LEU A 88 -6.13 5.82 -4.25
N ARG A 89 -6.67 5.98 -3.04
CA ARG A 89 -7.75 5.12 -2.54
C ARG A 89 -9.00 5.22 -3.40
N SER A 90 -9.37 6.43 -3.83
CA SER A 90 -10.52 6.66 -4.71
C SER A 90 -10.36 5.91 -6.04
N GLY A 91 -9.16 5.90 -6.63
CA GLY A 91 -8.87 5.11 -7.83
C GLY A 91 -9.10 3.61 -7.64
N CYS A 92 -8.69 3.06 -6.50
CA CYS A 92 -8.95 1.65 -6.16
C CYS A 92 -10.45 1.36 -6.04
N TRP A 93 -11.22 2.28 -5.44
CA TRP A 93 -12.67 2.13 -5.28
C TRP A 93 -13.40 2.14 -6.62
N THR A 94 -13.03 3.03 -7.54
CA THR A 94 -13.63 3.09 -8.88
C THR A 94 -13.38 1.79 -9.66
N ALA A 95 -12.25 1.14 -9.44
CA ALA A 95 -11.93 -0.16 -10.05
C ALA A 95 -12.61 -1.37 -9.36
N GLY A 96 -13.53 -1.14 -8.42
CA GLY A 96 -14.31 -2.19 -7.78
C GLY A 96 -13.66 -2.83 -6.56
N TRP A 97 -12.50 -2.35 -6.13
CA TRP A 97 -11.93 -2.78 -4.85
C TRP A 97 -12.74 -2.17 -3.70
N THR A 98 -13.52 -3.00 -3.02
CA THR A 98 -14.26 -2.59 -1.81
C THR A 98 -13.48 -3.02 -0.57
N PRO A 99 -13.14 -2.09 0.34
CA PRO A 99 -12.37 -2.41 1.53
C PRO A 99 -13.27 -3.21 2.48
N ARG A 100 -13.34 -4.53 2.29
CA ARG A 100 -14.22 -5.37 3.11
C ARG A 100 -13.73 -5.56 4.54
N ARG A 101 -12.58 -4.96 4.93
CA ARG A 101 -12.14 -4.61 6.31
C ARG A 101 -10.66 -4.18 6.46
N SER A 102 -9.84 -4.17 5.41
CA SER A 102 -8.38 -4.21 5.59
C SER A 102 -7.56 -3.40 4.57
N CYS A 103 -7.94 -2.16 4.30
CA CYS A 103 -7.03 -1.18 3.69
C CYS A 103 -6.12 -0.64 4.78
N TRP A 104 -4.81 -0.85 4.64
CA TRP A 104 -3.82 -0.21 5.51
C TRP A 104 -3.08 0.83 4.68
N ILE A 105 -2.73 1.95 5.30
CA ILE A 105 -2.02 3.01 4.61
C ILE A 105 -0.64 3.13 5.23
N ARG A 106 0.38 3.16 4.38
CA ARG A 106 1.77 3.41 4.76
C ARG A 106 2.24 4.70 4.08
N ALA A 107 2.41 5.76 4.85
CA ALA A 107 3.13 6.93 4.35
C ALA A 107 4.61 6.73 4.63
N TRP A 108 5.45 6.73 3.59
CA TRP A 108 6.87 6.92 3.80
C TRP A 108 7.16 8.41 3.94
N ALA A 109 7.95 8.76 4.94
CA ALA A 109 8.36 10.12 5.16
C ALA A 109 9.86 10.18 5.40
N SER A 110 10.53 10.99 4.60
CA SER A 110 11.93 11.36 4.83
C SER A 110 12.06 11.98 6.23
N PRO A 111 13.19 11.81 6.94
CA PRO A 111 13.47 12.54 8.18
C PRO A 111 13.30 14.06 8.04
N ARG A 112 13.42 14.60 6.83
CA ARG A 112 13.19 16.01 6.49
C ARG A 112 11.72 16.42 6.44
N ALA A 113 10.81 15.47 6.24
CA ALA A 113 9.39 15.73 6.09
C ALA A 113 8.64 15.86 7.44
N GLY A 114 9.30 15.60 8.57
CA GLY A 114 8.73 15.78 9.92
C GLY A 114 7.57 14.81 10.28
N ILE A 115 7.20 13.89 9.39
CA ILE A 115 6.14 12.90 9.64
C ILE A 115 6.77 11.67 10.31
N ARG A 116 6.27 11.29 11.49
CA ARG A 116 6.59 9.98 12.09
C ARG A 116 5.74 8.90 11.42
N THR A 117 6.39 7.88 10.88
CA THR A 117 5.73 6.70 10.32
C THR A 117 5.07 5.89 11.44
N GLY A 118 3.79 5.53 11.31
CA GLY A 118 3.12 4.66 12.29
C GLY A 118 1.61 4.88 12.56
N GLY A 119 0.90 5.68 11.75
CA GLY A 119 -0.53 5.94 11.96
C GLY A 119 -1.42 4.97 11.17
N CYS A 120 -2.08 4.05 11.86
CA CYS A 120 -3.13 3.20 11.29
C CYS A 120 -4.43 4.02 11.10
N TRP A 121 -4.70 4.49 9.88
CA TRP A 121 -5.97 5.16 9.58
C TRP A 121 -7.03 4.16 9.11
N ARG A 122 -7.97 3.84 10.00
CA ARG A 122 -9.18 3.10 9.65
C ARG A 122 -10.16 4.11 9.05
N GLY A 123 -10.27 4.15 7.72
CA GLY A 123 -11.27 4.99 7.06
C GLY A 123 -12.67 4.48 7.42
N SER A 124 -13.39 5.19 8.29
CA SER A 124 -14.83 5.05 8.40
C SER A 124 -15.47 5.50 7.08
N THR A 125 -16.33 4.65 6.53
CA THR A 125 -17.30 5.05 5.51
C THR A 125 -18.20 6.17 6.04
N PRO A 126 -18.67 7.11 5.20
CA PRO A 126 -19.83 7.92 5.55
C PRO A 126 -21.07 7.05 5.75
#